data_AF-A0A327JFE8-F1
#
_entry.id   AF-A0A327JFE8-F1
#
_cell.length_a   1.000
_cell.length_b   1.000
_cell.length_c   1.000
_cell.angle_alpha   90.00
_cell.angle_beta   90.00
_cell.angle_gamma   90.00
#
_symmetry.space_group_name_H-M   'P 1'
#
loop_
_entity.id
_entity.type
_entity.pdbx_description
1 polymer ?
#
loop_
_entity_poly.entity_id
_entity_poly.type
_entity_poly.pdbx_seq_one_letter_code
_entity_poly.pdbx_strand_id
1 'polypeptide(L)' 'MENKFIQSIMTYFRGVKIEWGKITWPEKHQVFVETVFVLAIIIAFTLFVYVIDLIFKYGLSFLIMK' A
#
# COMPACT_ATOMS: atom_id res chain seq x y z
N MET A 1 -34.55 3.54 -32.84
CA MET A 1 -33.13 3.14 -32.72
C MET A 1 -32.55 3.47 -31.34
N GLU A 2 -33.09 4.46 -30.61
CA GLU A 2 -32.72 4.81 -29.21
C GLU A 2 -32.65 3.63 -28.22
N ASN A 3 -33.65 2.75 -28.26
CA ASN A 3 -33.86 1.73 -27.22
C ASN A 3 -32.80 0.61 -27.25
N LYS A 4 -32.15 0.38 -28.39
CA LYS A 4 -31.09 -0.65 -28.52
C LYS A 4 -29.79 -0.27 -27.81
N PHE A 5 -29.46 1.03 -27.72
CA PHE A 5 -28.21 1.51 -27.13
C PHE A 5 -28.26 1.51 -25.59
N ILE A 6 -29.41 1.83 -25.01
CA ILE A 6 -29.63 1.74 -23.55
C ILE A 6 -29.63 0.28 -23.09
N GLN A 7 -30.21 -0.63 -23.88
CA GLN A 7 -30.20 -2.06 -23.57
C GLN A 7 -28.80 -2.68 -23.63
N SER A 8 -27.96 -2.26 -24.59
CA SER A 8 -26.58 -2.76 -24.67
C SER A 8 -25.76 -2.33 -23.45
N ILE A 9 -25.80 -1.04 -23.08
CA ILE A 9 -25.13 -0.51 -21.88
C ILE A 9 -25.60 -1.23 -20.61
N MET A 10 -26.91 -1.41 -20.44
CA MET A 10 -27.45 -2.12 -19.28
C MET A 10 -27.00 -3.59 -19.22
N THR A 11 -26.82 -4.23 -20.38
CA THR A 11 -26.29 -5.60 -20.49
C THR A 11 -24.79 -5.66 -20.14
N TYR A 12 -23.99 -4.68 -20.59
CA TYR A 12 -22.58 -4.55 -20.21
C TYR A 12 -22.41 -4.38 -18.71
N PHE A 13 -23.15 -3.47 -18.07
CA PHE A 13 -23.08 -3.28 -16.61
C PHE A 13 -23.53 -4.53 -15.83
N ARG A 14 -24.52 -5.27 -16.34
CA ARG A 14 -24.90 -6.57 -15.76
C ARG A 14 -23.78 -7.60 -15.89
N GLY A 15 -23.11 -7.67 -17.04
CA GLY A 15 -21.95 -8.53 -17.26
C GLY A 15 -20.81 -8.20 -16.30
N VAL A 16 -20.45 -6.92 -16.18
CA VAL A 16 -19.41 -6.44 -15.25
C VAL A 16 -19.77 -6.79 -13.80
N LYS A 17 -21.03 -6.58 -13.37
CA LYS A 17 -21.45 -6.93 -12.01
C LYS A 17 -21.36 -8.45 -11.73
N ILE A 18 -21.63 -9.28 -12.71
CA ILE A 18 -21.52 -10.75 -12.60
C ILE A 18 -20.05 -11.18 -12.50
N GLU A 19 -19.16 -10.56 -13.28
CA GLU A 19 -17.72 -10.82 -13.21
C GLU A 19 -17.10 -10.32 -11.91
N TRP A 20 -17.60 -9.20 -11.37
CA TRP A 20 -17.22 -8.69 -10.05
C TRP A 20 -17.50 -9.69 -8.93
N GLY A 21 -18.55 -10.51 -9.04
CA GLY A 21 -18.84 -11.58 -8.09
C GLY A 21 -17.89 -12.79 -8.19
N LYS A 22 -17.15 -12.93 -9.30
CA LYS A 22 -16.10 -13.94 -9.46
C LYS A 22 -14.75 -13.46 -8.92
N ILE A 23 -14.64 -12.19 -8.53
CA ILE A 23 -13.43 -11.65 -7.90
C ILE A 23 -13.36 -12.24 -6.49
N THR A 24 -12.63 -13.35 -6.36
CA THR A 24 -12.24 -13.93 -5.09
C THR A 24 -11.21 -13.01 -4.45
N TRP A 25 -11.68 -11.94 -3.80
CA TRP A 25 -10.80 -11.09 -3.01
C TRP A 25 -10.12 -11.96 -1.96
N PRO A 26 -8.79 -11.88 -1.84
CA PRO A 26 -8.06 -12.59 -0.80
C PRO A 26 -8.65 -12.25 0.57
N GLU A 27 -8.59 -13.20 1.49
CA GLU A 27 -9.10 -13.00 2.84
C GLU A 27 -8.50 -11.72 3.43
N LYS A 28 -9.37 -10.82 3.91
CA LYS A 28 -8.97 -9.51 4.48
C LYS A 28 -7.87 -9.63 5.54
N HIS A 29 -7.77 -10.80 6.17
CA HIS A 29 -6.72 -11.17 7.09
C HIS A 29 -5.32 -11.14 6.46
N GLN A 30 -5.12 -11.71 5.28
CA GLN A 30 -3.80 -11.75 4.62
C GLN A 30 -3.32 -10.33 4.30
N VAL A 31 -4.19 -9.51 3.73
CA VAL A 31 -3.89 -8.11 3.41
C VAL A 31 -3.54 -7.30 4.67
N PHE A 32 -4.26 -7.53 5.76
CA PHE A 32 -4.00 -6.85 7.03
C PHE A 32 -2.64 -7.24 7.61
N VAL A 33 -2.32 -8.54 7.64
CA VAL A 33 -1.04 -9.04 8.15
C VAL A 33 0.11 -8.50 7.31
N GLU A 34 0.01 -8.56 5.98
CA GLU A 34 1.03 -8.01 5.08
C GLU A 34 1.26 -6.50 5.31
N THR A 35 0.19 -5.73 5.49
CA THR A 35 0.28 -4.29 5.80
C THR A 35 1.02 -4.04 7.11
N VAL A 36 0.73 -4.83 8.16
CA VAL A 36 1.40 -4.74 9.45
C VAL A 36 2.89 -5.08 9.35
N PHE A 37 3.24 -6.11 8.56
CA PHE A 37 4.64 -6.45 8.30
C PHE A 37 5.40 -5.30 7.63
N VAL A 38 4.81 -4.70 6.59
CA VAL A 38 5.42 -3.55 5.90
C VAL A 38 5.61 -2.38 6.85
N LEU A 39 4.62 -2.06 7.69
CA LEU A 39 4.73 -1.01 8.71
C LEU A 39 5.85 -1.27 9.71
N ALA A 40 5.97 -2.51 10.20
CA ALA A 40 7.03 -2.89 11.13
C ALA A 40 8.42 -2.72 10.52
N ILE A 41 8.59 -3.10 9.25
CA ILE A 41 9.85 -2.94 8.52
C ILE A 41 10.18 -1.45 8.35
N ILE A 42 9.21 -0.63 7.94
CA ILE A 42 9.42 0.83 7.78
C ILE A 42 9.90 1.45 9.10
N ILE A 43 9.22 1.15 10.20
CA ILE A 43 9.59 1.67 11.53
C ILE A 43 11.01 1.25 11.91
N ALA A 44 11.36 -0.03 11.69
CA ALA A 44 12.70 -0.54 11.98
C ALA A 44 13.78 0.19 11.17
N PHE A 45 13.56 0.39 9.86
CA PHE A 45 14.48 1.13 9.00
C PHE A 45 14.60 2.61 9.39
N THR A 46 13.49 3.27 9.71
CA THR A 46 13.51 4.66 10.18
C THR A 46 14.33 4.80 11.45
N LEU A 47 14.13 3.89 12.41
CA LEU A 47 14.90 3.89 13.66
C LEU A 47 16.39 3.64 13.41
N PHE A 48 16.70 2.70 12.51
CA PHE A 48 18.07 2.38 12.13
C PHE A 48 18.80 3.58 11.51
N VAL A 49 18.18 4.25 10.54
CA VAL A 49 18.73 5.47 9.91
C VAL A 49 18.90 6.58 10.96
N TYR A 50 17.92 6.75 11.85
CA TYR A 50 18.01 7.75 12.92
C TYR A 50 19.19 7.53 13.86
N VAL A 51 19.47 6.27 14.23
CA VAL A 51 20.63 5.93 15.07
C VAL A 51 21.94 6.26 14.35
N ILE A 52 22.03 5.96 13.07
CA ILE A 52 23.20 6.30 12.24
C ILE A 52 23.39 7.81 12.19
N ASP A 53 22.33 8.58 11.95
CA ASP A 53 22.38 10.05 11.94
C ASP A 53 22.87 10.63 13.26
N LEU A 54 22.47 10.04 14.39
CA LEU A 54 22.96 10.44 15.71
C LEU A 54 24.46 10.19 15.84
N ILE A 55 24.95 9.02 15.44
CA ILE A 55 26.38 8.68 15.48
C ILE A 55 27.18 9.69 14.64
N PHE A 56 26.71 10.02 13.43
CA PHE A 56 27.37 11.02 12.59
C PHE A 56 27.32 12.42 13.20
N LYS A 57 26.20 12.84 13.79
CA LYS A 57 26.10 14.15 14.47
C LYS A 57 27.08 14.25 15.64
N TYR A 58 27.15 13.24 16.49
CA TYR A 58 28.08 13.23 17.63
C TYR A 58 29.53 13.13 17.17
N GLY A 59 29.82 12.25 16.21
CA GLY A 59 31.16 12.08 15.65
C GLY A 59 31.68 13.35 14.97
N LEU A 60 30.83 14.01 14.18
CA LEU A 60 31.18 15.26 13.51
C LEU A 60 31.31 16.41 14.51
N SER A 61 30.41 16.51 15.51
CA SER A 61 30.52 17.52 16.58
C SER A 61 31.82 17.37 17.36
N PHE A 62 32.28 16.15 17.62
CA PHE A 62 33.56 15.90 18.28
C PHE A 62 34.76 16.33 17.42
N LEU A 63 34.66 16.17 16.09
CA LEU A 63 35.72 16.52 15.15
C LEU A 63 35.81 18.01 14.85
N ILE A 64 34.68 18.74 14.90
CA ILE A 64 34.60 20.20 14.72
C ILE A 64 34.93 20.96 16.02
N MET A 65 34.62 20.39 17.19
CA MET A 65 34.88 21.03 18.50
C MET A 65 36.33 20.85 18.97
N LYS A 66 37.12 20.02 18.30
CA LYS A 66 38.57 19.91 18.46
C LYS A 66 39.28 20.85 17.47
#